data_AF-A0AAD6X239-F1
#
_entry.id   AF-A0AAD6X239-F1
#
_cell.length_a   1.000
_cell.length_b   1.000
_cell.length_c   1.000
_cell.angle_alpha   90.00
_cell.angle_beta   90.00
_cell.angle_gamma   90.00
#
_symmetry.space_group_name_H-M   'P 1'
#
loop_
_entity.id
_entity.type
_entity.pdbx_description
1 polymer ?
#
loop_
_entity_poly.entity_id
_entity_poly.type
_entity_poly.pdbx_seq_one_letter_code
_entity_poly.pdbx_strand_id
1 'polypeptide(L)'
;MIPVQIWQQYEEMRRTIQYDEWMTEQWRARAGARTRNVAPEVEEGLRAYVMEHVKREEVTCTKLVAQWRGLRERAGAYLAGVRDDMRGLAQVVVDLDGDEEEPDDEGDVEGDENVDGEEEDDPEDNDDE
;
A
#
# COMPACT_ATOMS: atom_id res chain seq x y z
N MET A 1 10.35 -20.72 14.25
CA MET A 1 9.92 -19.34 14.52
C MET A 1 10.67 -18.39 13.58
N ILE A 2 10.37 -18.47 12.28
CA ILE A 2 10.97 -17.76 11.15
C ILE A 2 9.93 -16.89 10.35
N PRO A 3 8.59 -17.12 10.40
CA PRO A 3 7.65 -16.43 9.50
C PRO A 3 7.60 -14.90 9.62
N VAL A 4 7.67 -14.38 10.85
CA VAL A 4 7.47 -12.93 11.12
C VAL A 4 8.60 -12.10 10.53
N GLN A 5 9.85 -12.58 10.61
CA GLN A 5 11.01 -11.87 10.08
C GLN A 5 11.00 -11.80 8.55
N ILE A 6 10.60 -12.90 7.87
CA ILE A 6 10.48 -12.93 6.41
C ILE A 6 9.39 -11.97 5.94
N TRP A 7 8.24 -11.95 6.63
CA TRP A 7 7.15 -11.03 6.31
C TRP A 7 7.56 -9.57 6.51
N GLN A 8 8.21 -9.24 7.62
CA GLN A 8 8.70 -7.88 7.89
C GLN A 8 9.68 -7.41 6.81
N GLN A 9 10.63 -8.27 6.43
CA GLN A 9 11.57 -7.95 5.35
C GLN A 9 10.86 -7.74 4.02
N TYR A 10 9.87 -8.58 3.69
CA TYR A 10 9.07 -8.43 2.47
C TYR A 10 8.33 -7.09 2.43
N GLU A 11 7.69 -6.74 3.54
CA GLU A 11 6.89 -5.53 3.66
C GLU A 11 7.77 -4.27 3.64
N GLU A 12 8.93 -4.31 4.30
CA GLU A 12 9.90 -3.21 4.24
C GLU A 12 10.40 -2.98 2.81
N MET A 13 10.79 -4.04 2.10
CA MET A 13 11.20 -3.95 0.69
C MET A 13 10.10 -3.34 -0.19
N ARG A 14 8.84 -3.76 0.03
CA ARG A 14 7.69 -3.22 -0.70
C ARG A 14 7.53 -1.73 -0.44
N ARG A 15 7.59 -1.30 0.82
CA ARG A 15 7.44 0.11 1.22
C ARG A 15 8.55 0.99 0.67
N THR A 16 9.80 0.53 0.70
CA THR A 16 10.92 1.30 0.15
C THR A 16 10.76 1.53 -1.36
N ILE A 17 10.38 0.50 -2.13
CA ILE A 17 10.14 0.65 -3.56
C ILE A 17 8.99 1.65 -3.82
N GLN A 18 7.90 1.53 -3.08
CA GLN A 18 6.76 2.46 -3.20
C GLN A 18 7.13 3.90 -2.85
N TYR A 19 7.99 4.08 -1.84
CA TYR A 19 8.50 5.40 -1.47
C TYR A 19 9.33 6.01 -2.61
N ASP A 20 10.25 5.25 -3.21
CA ASP A 20 11.09 5.74 -4.31
C ASP A 20 10.24 6.08 -5.55
N GLU A 21 9.23 5.26 -5.86
CA GLU A 21 8.27 5.52 -6.93
C GLU A 21 7.48 6.82 -6.67
N TRP A 22 6.93 6.97 -5.46
CA TRP A 22 6.23 8.19 -5.06
C TRP A 22 7.14 9.43 -5.11
N MET A 23 8.37 9.34 -4.61
CA MET A 23 9.35 10.43 -4.69
C MET A 23 9.69 10.80 -6.13
N THR A 24 9.82 9.81 -7.01
CA THR A 24 10.03 10.05 -8.45
C THR A 24 8.88 10.87 -9.05
N GLU A 25 7.63 10.54 -8.69
CA GLU A 25 6.44 11.30 -9.12
C GLU A 25 6.44 12.74 -8.57
N GLN A 26 6.80 12.92 -7.29
CA GLN A 26 6.94 14.25 -6.69
C GLN A 26 7.95 15.12 -7.45
N TRP A 27 9.10 14.54 -7.83
CA TRP A 27 10.08 15.25 -8.65
C TRP A 27 9.54 15.57 -10.05
N ARG A 28 8.86 14.64 -10.73
CA ARG A 28 8.25 14.90 -12.04
C ARG A 28 7.22 16.03 -11.99
N ALA A 29 6.39 16.06 -10.94
CA ALA A 29 5.42 17.13 -10.75
C ALA A 29 6.10 18.50 -10.61
N ARG A 30 7.21 18.56 -9.88
CA ARG A 30 8.03 19.79 -9.73
C ARG A 30 8.68 20.23 -11.04
N ALA A 31 9.06 19.31 -11.92
CA ALA A 31 9.64 19.65 -13.23
C ALA A 31 8.64 20.35 -14.17
N GLY A 32 7.34 20.10 -13.98
CA GLY A 32 6.26 20.72 -14.74
C GLY A 32 5.71 22.01 -14.13
N ALA A 33 6.06 22.32 -12.88
CA ALA A 33 5.57 23.49 -12.18
C ALA A 33 6.32 24.75 -12.63
N ARG A 34 5.57 25.73 -13.17
CA ARG A 34 6.13 27.06 -13.48
C ARG A 34 6.39 27.82 -12.19
N THR A 35 7.58 28.41 -12.08
CA THR A 35 7.91 29.29 -10.96
C THR A 35 7.69 30.74 -11.39
N ARG A 36 6.81 31.47 -10.70
CA ARG A 36 6.56 32.89 -10.99
C ARG A 36 7.79 33.72 -10.58
N ASN A 37 8.06 34.78 -11.35
CA ASN A 37 9.11 35.78 -11.05
C ASN A 37 10.55 35.24 -11.03
N VAL A 38 10.84 34.21 -11.83
CA VAL A 38 12.18 33.65 -11.98
C VAL A 38 12.70 33.94 -13.40
N ALA A 39 13.99 34.24 -13.53
CA ALA A 39 14.61 34.43 -14.83
C ALA A 39 14.60 33.11 -15.64
N PRO A 40 14.43 33.13 -16.98
CA PRO A 40 14.33 31.92 -17.79
C PRO A 40 15.50 30.94 -17.61
N GLU A 41 16.72 31.44 -17.45
CA GLU A 41 17.93 30.63 -17.26
C GLU A 41 17.90 29.88 -15.92
N VAL A 42 17.32 30.51 -14.89
CA VAL A 42 17.16 29.88 -13.56
C VAL A 42 16.05 28.85 -13.60
N GLU A 43 14.95 29.10 -14.33
CA GLU A 43 13.88 28.12 -14.54
C GLU A 43 14.40 26.88 -15.28
N GLU A 44 15.22 27.05 -16.32
CA GLU A 44 15.87 25.95 -17.03
C GLU A 44 16.81 25.15 -16.11
N GLY A 45 17.63 25.84 -15.31
CA GLY A 45 18.52 25.21 -14.34
C GLY A 45 17.77 24.40 -13.27
N LEU A 46 16.66 24.95 -12.74
CA LEU A 46 15.79 24.25 -11.79
C LEU A 46 15.16 23.01 -12.41
N ARG A 47 14.69 23.11 -13.66
CA ARG A 47 14.13 21.96 -14.38
C ARG A 47 15.17 20.87 -14.60
N ALA A 48 16.37 21.23 -15.03
CA ALA A 48 17.48 20.30 -15.22
C ALA A 48 17.85 19.59 -13.91
N TYR A 49 17.95 20.34 -12.81
CA TYR A 49 18.19 19.80 -11.47
C TYR A 49 17.12 18.79 -11.06
N VAL A 50 15.85 19.13 -11.23
CA VAL A 50 14.74 18.23 -10.91
C VAL A 50 14.78 16.95 -11.76
N MET A 51 15.04 17.06 -13.06
CA MET A 51 15.14 15.90 -13.95
C MET A 51 16.33 14.99 -13.60
N GLU A 52 17.42 15.55 -13.08
CA GLU A 52 18.53 14.76 -12.57
C GLU A 52 18.11 13.92 -11.36
N HIS A 53 17.33 14.49 -10.44
CA HIS A 53 16.77 13.74 -9.31
C HIS A 53 15.81 12.65 -9.74
N VAL A 54 14.90 12.91 -10.69
CA VAL A 54 14.03 11.87 -11.28
C VAL A 54 14.87 10.69 -11.74
N LYS A 55 15.93 10.94 -12.52
CA LYS A 55 16.82 9.90 -13.03
C LYS A 55 17.55 9.15 -11.91
N ARG A 56 17.97 9.84 -10.85
CA ARG A 56 18.64 9.20 -9.71
C ARG A 56 17.69 8.24 -8.99
N GLU A 57 16.45 8.67 -8.71
CA GLU A 57 15.45 7.82 -8.06
C GLU A 57 15.07 6.62 -8.92
N GLU A 58 14.86 6.80 -10.24
CA GLU A 58 14.60 5.69 -11.16
C GLU A 58 15.71 4.63 -11.16
N VAL A 59 16.97 5.08 -11.12
CA VAL A 59 18.14 4.18 -11.04
C VAL A 59 18.19 3.48 -9.69
N THR A 60 17.90 4.17 -8.59
CA THR A 60 17.86 3.59 -7.24
C THR A 60 16.78 2.53 -7.15
N CYS A 61 15.55 2.85 -7.56
CA CYS A 61 14.42 1.91 -7.57
C CYS A 61 14.75 0.67 -8.42
N THR A 62 15.29 0.85 -9.63
CA THR A 62 15.72 -0.26 -10.49
C THR A 62 16.76 -1.16 -9.81
N LYS A 63 17.74 -0.56 -9.12
CA LYS A 63 18.76 -1.30 -8.37
C LYS A 63 18.16 -2.07 -7.20
N LEU A 64 17.27 -1.45 -6.41
CA LEU A 64 16.61 -2.09 -5.29
C LEU A 64 15.75 -3.27 -5.75
N VAL A 65 14.95 -3.09 -6.80
CA VAL A 65 14.15 -4.16 -7.42
C VAL A 65 15.05 -5.32 -7.88
N ALA A 66 16.20 -5.03 -8.48
CA ALA A 66 17.14 -6.07 -8.91
C ALA A 66 17.80 -6.79 -7.73
N GLN A 67 18.27 -6.05 -6.72
CA GLN A 67 18.92 -6.60 -5.52
C GLN A 67 17.97 -7.47 -4.71
N TRP A 68 16.71 -7.06 -4.60
CA TRP A 68 15.71 -7.73 -3.77
C TRP A 68 14.93 -8.82 -4.49
N ARG A 69 15.10 -8.99 -5.81
CA ARG A 69 14.41 -10.02 -6.60
C ARG A 69 14.47 -11.40 -5.94
N GLY A 70 15.67 -11.87 -5.61
CA GLY A 70 15.84 -13.21 -5.03
C GLY A 70 15.25 -13.35 -3.62
N LEU A 71 15.21 -12.26 -2.82
CA LEU A 71 14.55 -12.29 -1.52
C LEU A 71 13.03 -12.29 -1.68
N ARG A 72 12.51 -11.50 -2.64
CA ARG A 72 11.10 -11.38 -2.96
C ARG A 72 10.51 -12.68 -3.50
N GLU A 73 11.25 -13.39 -4.35
CA GLU A 73 10.86 -14.72 -4.85
C GLU A 73 10.75 -15.75 -3.70
N ARG A 74 11.76 -15.80 -2.81
CA ARG A 74 11.73 -16.71 -1.66
C ARG A 74 10.61 -16.38 -0.67
N ALA A 75 10.44 -15.09 -0.36
CA ALA A 75 9.38 -14.63 0.52
C ALA A 75 7.99 -14.89 -0.08
N GLY A 76 7.81 -14.65 -1.39
CA GLY A 76 6.57 -14.92 -2.10
C GLY A 76 6.22 -16.41 -2.11
N ALA A 77 7.18 -17.29 -2.39
CA ALA A 77 6.97 -18.74 -2.34
C ALA A 77 6.61 -19.22 -0.93
N TYR A 78 7.27 -18.68 0.09
CA TYR A 78 6.96 -19.01 1.48
C TYR A 78 5.55 -18.54 1.90
N LEU A 79 5.20 -17.29 1.58
CA LEU A 79 3.86 -16.75 1.88
C LEU A 79 2.75 -17.49 1.12
N ALA A 80 3.01 -17.92 -0.11
CA ALA A 80 2.08 -18.76 -0.87
C ALA A 80 1.90 -20.14 -0.21
N GLY A 81 2.99 -20.80 0.20
CA GLY A 81 2.92 -22.07 0.91
C GLY A 81 2.15 -21.98 2.22
N VAL A 82 2.39 -20.93 3.03
CA VAL A 82 1.63 -20.69 4.27
C VAL A 82 0.13 -20.45 3.98
N ARG A 83 -0.20 -19.75 2.89
CA ARG A 83 -1.59 -19.54 2.46
C ARG A 83 -2.26 -20.85 2.05
N ASP A 84 -1.56 -21.71 1.31
CA ASP A 84 -2.08 -23.00 0.86
C ASP A 84 -2.26 -23.96 2.04
N ASP A 85 -1.33 -23.98 3.00
CA ASP A 85 -1.44 -24.76 4.24
C ASP A 85 -2.64 -24.31 5.08
N MET A 86 -2.84 -22.99 5.24
CA MET A 86 -4.01 -22.43 5.95
C MET A 86 -5.31 -22.72 5.22
N ARG A 87 -5.32 -22.71 3.88
CA ARG A 87 -6.48 -23.10 3.08
C ARG A 87 -6.79 -24.59 3.22
N GLY A 88 -5.77 -25.44 3.25
CA GLY A 88 -5.91 -26.88 3.52
C GLY A 88 -6.50 -27.15 4.91
N LEU A 89 -6.03 -26.43 5.94
CA LEU A 89 -6.61 -26.52 7.29
C LEU A 89 -8.06 -26.02 7.34
N ALA A 90 -8.37 -24.89 6.68
CA ALA A 90 -9.75 -24.40 6.58
C ALA A 90 -10.67 -25.39 5.85
N GLN A 91 -10.17 -26.08 4.82
CA GLN A 91 -10.93 -27.10 4.09
C GLN A 91 -11.16 -28.36 4.95
N VAL A 92 -10.16 -28.79 5.72
CA VAL A 92 -10.30 -29.94 6.65
C VAL A 92 -11.28 -29.65 7.79
N VAL A 93 -11.40 -28.40 8.25
CA VAL A 93 -12.41 -28.02 9.25
C VAL A 93 -13.83 -28.08 8.68
N VAL A 94 -14.01 -27.72 7.40
CA VAL A 94 -15.32 -27.81 6.72
C VAL A 94 -15.75 -29.25 6.46
N ASP A 95 -14.80 -30.17 6.23
CA ASP A 95 -15.10 -31.61 6.04
C ASP A 95 -15.39 -32.36 7.37
N LEU A 96 -15.22 -31.72 8.54
CA LEU A 96 -15.48 -32.31 9.86
C LEU A 96 -16.82 -31.91 10.50
N ASP A 97 -17.56 -30.96 9.92
CA ASP A 97 -18.91 -30.54 10.35
C ASP A 97 -20.03 -31.20 9.51
N GLY A 98 -19.72 -32.33 8.87
CA GLY A 98 -20.66 -33.10 8.05
C GLY A 98 -21.30 -34.30 8.76
N ASP A 99 -21.64 -34.17 10.04
CA ASP A 99 -22.57 -35.09 10.71
C ASP A 99 -23.74 -34.29 11.28
N GLU A 100 -24.93 -34.71 10.86
CA GLU A 100 -26.20 -33.98 10.87
C GLU A 100 -26.76 -33.78 12.29
N GLU A 101 -27.32 -32.60 12.58
CA GLU A 101 -28.54 -32.48 13.39
C GLU A 101 -29.33 -31.22 12.94
N GLU A 102 -30.64 -31.40 12.74
CA GLU A 102 -31.57 -30.51 12.04
C GLU A 102 -31.71 -29.08 12.63
N PRO A 103 -32.09 -28.08 11.81
CA PRO A 103 -32.41 -26.74 12.29
C PRO A 103 -33.80 -26.71 12.92
N ASP A 104 -33.88 -26.42 14.23
CA ASP A 104 -35.12 -25.99 14.86
C ASP A 104 -35.31 -24.49 14.57
N ASP A 105 -36.40 -24.23 13.86
CA ASP A 105 -36.94 -22.93 13.47
C ASP A 105 -37.50 -22.18 14.69
N GLU A 106 -37.90 -20.92 14.48
CA GLU A 106 -38.58 -20.01 15.41
C GLU A 106 -37.70 -19.04 16.20
N GLY A 107 -37.45 -17.89 15.55
CA GLY A 107 -36.88 -16.71 16.18
C GLY A 107 -37.13 -15.43 15.37
N ASP A 108 -38.41 -15.17 15.08
CA ASP A 108 -38.93 -13.90 14.55
C ASP A 108 -38.59 -12.71 15.49
N VAL A 109 -37.81 -11.74 15.00
CA VAL A 109 -37.85 -10.34 15.47
C VAL A 109 -37.55 -9.40 14.30
N GLU A 110 -38.63 -8.82 13.76
CA GLU A 110 -38.66 -7.62 12.93
C GLU A 110 -38.08 -6.38 13.66
N GLY A 111 -37.58 -5.40 12.88
CA GLY A 111 -37.26 -4.04 13.37
C GLY A 111 -36.14 -3.41 12.54
N ASP A 112 -36.40 -2.96 11.31
CA ASP A 112 -37.01 -1.67 10.93
C ASP A 112 -36.02 -0.49 10.94
N GLU A 113 -35.64 -0.13 9.71
CA GLU A 113 -35.39 1.18 9.09
C GLU A 113 -34.83 2.38 9.90
N ASN A 114 -33.66 2.87 9.47
CA ASN A 114 -33.42 4.25 8.96
C ASN A 114 -31.90 4.41 8.70
N VAL A 115 -31.43 4.64 7.48
CA VAL A 115 -31.46 5.88 6.67
C VAL A 115 -30.59 6.99 7.27
N ASP A 116 -29.43 7.16 6.65
CA ASP A 116 -28.86 8.39 6.06
C ASP A 116 -28.54 9.61 6.94
N GLY A 117 -27.41 10.26 6.64
CA GLY A 117 -27.03 11.54 7.25
C GLY A 117 -25.55 11.84 7.16
N GLU A 118 -25.13 12.39 6.02
CA GLU A 118 -23.91 13.18 5.82
C GLU A 118 -23.89 14.47 6.70
N GLU A 119 -22.83 15.27 6.52
CA GLU A 119 -22.51 16.63 7.03
C GLU A 119 -21.61 16.65 8.27
N GLU A 120 -20.30 16.90 8.09
CA GLU A 120 -19.65 18.22 7.94
C GLU A 120 -19.77 19.08 9.21
N ASP A 121 -18.65 19.24 9.91
CA ASP A 121 -18.13 20.52 10.41
C ASP A 121 -16.93 20.25 11.33
N ASP A 122 -15.74 20.76 10.97
CA ASP A 122 -15.12 21.77 11.84
C ASP A 122 -14.11 22.62 11.03
N PRO A 123 -14.36 23.92 10.86
CA PRO A 123 -13.49 24.85 10.15
C PRO A 123 -12.20 25.20 10.91
N GLU A 124 -11.27 25.70 10.12
CA GLU A 124 -9.98 26.30 10.46
C GLU A 124 -10.01 27.20 11.70
N ASP A 125 -9.20 26.85 12.71
CA ASP A 125 -8.77 27.82 13.72
C ASP A 125 -7.46 28.45 13.24
N ASN A 126 -7.62 29.62 12.65
CA ASN A 126 -6.60 30.54 12.20
C ASN A 126 -6.43 31.58 13.30
N ASP A 127 -5.40 31.45 14.14
CA ASP A 127 -4.85 32.54 14.95
C ASP A 127 -3.54 32.06 15.59
N ASP A 128 -2.41 32.62 15.18
CA ASP A 128 -1.49 33.23 16.15
C ASP A 128 -0.47 34.14 15.45
N GLU A 129 -0.30 35.29 16.11
CA GLU A 129 0.35 36.54 15.72
C GLU A 129 1.87 36.49 15.49
#